data_AF-A0A376U3M0-F1
#
_entry.id   AF-A0A376U3M0-F1
#
_cell.length_a   1.000
_cell.length_b   1.000
_cell.length_c   1.000
_cell.angle_alpha   90.00
_cell.angle_beta   90.00
_cell.angle_gamma   90.00
#
_symmetry.space_group_name_H-M   'P 1'
#
loop_
_entity.id
_entity.type
_entity.pdbx_description
1 polymer ?
#
loop_
_entity_poly.entity_id
_entity_poly.type
_entity_poly.pdbx_seq_one_letter_code
_entity_poly.pdbx_strand_id
1 'polypeptide(L)'
;MIIGGVVFGCFAGMTYWWPKAFGFKLNETWGKRAFWFWIIGFFVAFMPLYALGFMGMTRRLSQQIDPQFHTMLMIAASGAVLIALGILCLVIQMYVSIRDRDQNRDLTGDPWGGRTLEWATSSPPPFYNFAVVPHVHERDAFWEMKEKGEAYKKPDHYEEIHMPKNSGAGIVIAAFSTIFGFAMIWHIWWLAIVGFAGMIITWIVKSFDEDVDYYVPVAEIEKLENQHFDEITKAGLKNGN
;
A
#
# COMPACT_ATOMS: atom_id res chain seq x y z
N MET A 1 -1.82 16.98 -13.50
CA MET A 1 -0.91 16.64 -12.38
C MET A 1 -1.27 15.35 -11.64
N ILE A 2 -2.54 14.94 -11.57
CA ILE A 2 -2.95 13.74 -10.80
C ILE A 2 -2.33 12.44 -11.36
N ILE A 3 -2.42 12.16 -12.66
CA ILE A 3 -1.91 10.89 -13.20
C ILE A 3 -0.38 10.80 -13.05
N GLY A 4 0.35 11.77 -13.61
CA GLY A 4 1.81 11.76 -13.57
C GLY A 4 2.42 11.91 -12.17
N GLY A 5 1.74 12.56 -11.22
CA GLY A 5 2.23 12.71 -9.85
C GLY A 5 1.71 11.64 -8.90
N VAL A 6 0.38 11.54 -8.76
CA VAL A 6 -0.28 10.68 -7.78
C VAL A 6 -0.28 9.23 -8.25
N VAL A 7 -0.86 8.94 -9.42
CA VAL A 7 -1.04 7.55 -9.87
C VAL A 7 0.31 6.87 -10.09
N PHE A 8 1.27 7.56 -10.72
CA PHE A 8 2.62 7.02 -10.89
C PHE A 8 3.36 6.86 -9.56
N GLY A 9 3.20 7.80 -8.62
CA GLY A 9 3.74 7.68 -7.27
C GLY A 9 3.16 6.48 -6.51
N CYS A 10 1.84 6.25 -6.62
CA CYS A 10 1.19 5.08 -6.03
C CYS A 10 1.69 3.77 -6.62
N PHE A 11 1.89 3.68 -7.95
CA PHE A 11 2.46 2.48 -8.58
C PHE A 11 3.92 2.24 -8.19
N ALA A 12 4.71 3.31 -8.07
CA ALA A 12 6.08 3.24 -7.58
C ALA A 12 6.11 2.73 -6.13
N GLY A 13 5.27 3.29 -5.24
CA GLY A 13 5.16 2.85 -3.85
C GLY A 13 4.68 1.40 -3.73
N MET A 14 3.67 1.00 -4.51
CA MET A 14 3.23 -0.39 -4.55
C MET A 14 4.38 -1.32 -4.96
N THR A 15 5.09 -1.01 -6.03
CA THR A 15 6.19 -1.86 -6.51
C THR A 15 7.35 -1.93 -5.51
N TYR A 16 7.65 -0.80 -4.85
CA TYR A 16 8.73 -0.69 -3.88
C TYR A 16 8.44 -1.45 -2.58
N TRP A 17 7.26 -1.25 -1.98
CA TRP A 17 6.90 -1.87 -0.69
C TRP A 17 6.15 -3.20 -0.80
N TRP A 18 5.87 -3.72 -2.01
CA TRP A 18 5.24 -5.04 -2.17
C TRP A 18 5.96 -6.18 -1.43
N PRO A 19 7.30 -6.30 -1.50
CA PRO A 19 8.01 -7.34 -0.77
C PRO A 19 7.86 -7.19 0.75
N LYS A 20 7.80 -5.96 1.25
CA LYS A 20 7.63 -5.70 2.68
C LYS A 20 6.25 -6.15 3.17
N ALA A 21 5.21 -5.95 2.35
CA ALA A 21 3.85 -6.35 2.72
C ALA A 21 3.60 -7.86 2.57
N PHE A 22 4.16 -8.51 1.54
CA PHE A 22 3.78 -9.89 1.17
C PHE A 22 4.93 -10.91 1.17
N GLY A 23 6.18 -10.48 1.36
CA GLY A 23 7.35 -11.35 1.42
C GLY A 23 7.92 -11.82 0.07
N PHE A 24 7.49 -11.25 -1.07
CA PHE A 24 8.02 -11.59 -2.39
C PHE A 24 8.06 -10.38 -3.34
N LYS A 25 8.85 -10.44 -4.42
CA LYS A 25 8.95 -9.37 -5.42
C LYS A 25 7.91 -9.50 -6.52
N LEU A 26 7.43 -8.36 -7.03
CA LEU A 26 6.61 -8.33 -8.25
C LEU A 26 7.45 -8.70 -9.48
N ASN A 27 6.78 -9.24 -10.51
CA ASN A 27 7.41 -9.54 -11.79
C ASN A 27 7.82 -8.26 -12.54
N GLU A 28 9.12 -8.10 -12.76
CA GLU A 28 9.71 -6.91 -13.35
C GLU A 28 9.32 -6.71 -14.82
N THR A 29 9.19 -7.81 -15.59
CA THR A 29 8.89 -7.74 -17.02
C THR A 29 7.51 -7.14 -17.27
N TRP A 30 6.51 -7.59 -16.51
CA TRP A 30 5.15 -7.04 -16.64
C TRP A 30 5.03 -5.64 -16.05
N GLY A 31 5.78 -5.32 -14.99
CA GLY A 31 5.86 -3.96 -14.45
C GLY A 31 6.40 -2.95 -15.46
N LYS A 32 7.49 -3.28 -16.15
CA LYS A 32 8.06 -2.44 -17.22
C LYS A 32 7.09 -2.24 -18.39
N ARG A 33 6.37 -3.31 -18.80
CA ARG A 33 5.33 -3.20 -19.84
C ARG A 33 4.22 -2.26 -19.41
N ALA A 34 3.70 -2.42 -18.18
CA ALA A 34 2.67 -1.54 -17.63
C ALA A 34 3.14 -0.08 -17.63
N PHE A 35 4.37 0.19 -17.15
CA PHE A 35 4.95 1.53 -17.16
C PHE A 35 4.96 2.17 -18.56
N TRP A 36 5.45 1.47 -19.57
CA TRP A 36 5.53 2.01 -20.93
C TRP A 36 4.16 2.28 -21.55
N PHE A 37 3.19 1.38 -21.35
CA PHE A 37 1.82 1.62 -21.80
C PHE A 37 1.17 2.81 -21.08
N TRP A 38 1.41 2.96 -19.78
CA TRP A 38 0.91 4.08 -19.00
C TRP A 38 1.50 5.42 -19.44
N ILE A 39 2.83 5.51 -19.59
CA ILE A 39 3.46 6.79 -19.96
C ILE A 39 3.13 7.19 -21.39
N ILE A 40 3.26 6.28 -22.36
CA ILE A 40 2.94 6.57 -23.77
C ILE A 40 1.45 6.86 -23.91
N GLY A 41 0.60 6.02 -23.33
CA GLY A 41 -0.85 6.21 -23.34
C GLY A 41 -1.28 7.53 -22.71
N PHE A 42 -0.65 7.94 -21.61
CA PHE A 42 -0.90 9.24 -20.98
C PHE A 42 -0.58 10.41 -21.92
N PHE A 43 0.59 10.42 -22.55
CA PHE A 43 0.94 11.50 -23.49
C PHE A 43 0.00 11.51 -24.70
N VAL A 44 -0.28 10.36 -25.32
CA VAL A 44 -1.17 10.27 -26.49
C VAL A 44 -2.62 10.64 -26.13
N ALA A 45 -3.10 10.31 -24.93
CA ALA A 45 -4.45 10.61 -24.51
C ALA A 45 -4.64 12.11 -24.16
N PHE A 46 -3.70 12.71 -23.44
CA PHE A 46 -3.90 14.02 -22.83
C PHE A 46 -3.20 15.17 -23.56
N MET A 47 -2.13 14.94 -24.33
CA MET A 47 -1.50 16.02 -25.11
C MET A 47 -2.42 16.65 -26.15
N PRO A 48 -3.22 15.87 -26.92
CA PRO A 48 -4.18 16.45 -27.86
C PRO A 48 -5.23 17.34 -27.19
N LEU A 49 -5.57 17.08 -25.92
CA LEU A 49 -6.56 17.86 -25.19
C LEU A 49 -6.06 19.28 -24.87
N TYR A 50 -4.75 19.51 -24.74
CA TYR A 50 -4.22 20.87 -24.65
C TYR A 50 -4.46 21.64 -25.94
N ALA A 51 -4.17 21.03 -27.10
CA ALA A 51 -4.43 21.64 -28.40
C ALA A 51 -5.92 21.91 -28.60
N LEU A 52 -6.80 20.95 -28.27
CA LEU A 52 -8.26 21.14 -28.32
C LEU A 52 -8.74 22.28 -27.41
N GLY A 53 -8.15 22.41 -26.23
CA GLY A 53 -8.42 23.53 -25.33
C GLY A 53 -8.06 24.88 -25.96
N PHE A 54 -6.91 24.97 -26.63
CA PHE A 54 -6.51 26.18 -27.37
C PHE A 54 -7.40 26.46 -28.59
N MET A 55 -7.93 25.42 -29.23
CA MET A 55 -8.90 25.55 -30.33
C MET A 55 -10.32 25.92 -29.85
N GLY A 56 -10.54 26.06 -28.54
CA GLY A 56 -11.80 26.53 -27.97
C GLY A 56 -12.79 25.44 -27.58
N MET A 57 -12.40 24.15 -27.61
CA MET A 57 -13.28 23.07 -27.14
C MET A 57 -13.50 23.19 -25.61
N THR A 58 -14.76 23.34 -25.20
CA THR A 58 -15.13 23.47 -23.78
C THR A 58 -15.38 22.12 -23.10
N ARG A 59 -15.31 22.11 -21.78
CA ARG A 59 -15.48 20.88 -20.96
C ARG A 59 -16.94 20.43 -20.94
N ARG A 60 -17.15 19.10 -20.85
CA ARG A 60 -18.46 18.45 -20.62
C ARG A 60 -19.48 18.57 -21.77
N LEU A 61 -19.00 18.77 -22.99
CA LEU A 61 -19.83 18.61 -24.19
C LEU A 61 -20.06 17.12 -24.46
N SER A 62 -21.30 16.74 -24.75
CA SER A 62 -21.70 15.35 -25.00
C SER A 62 -22.46 15.15 -26.30
N GLN A 63 -23.01 16.22 -26.88
CA GLN A 63 -23.81 16.19 -28.10
C GLN A 63 -23.35 17.32 -29.02
N GLN A 64 -23.56 17.15 -30.33
CA GLN A 64 -23.30 18.18 -31.35
C GLN A 64 -21.88 18.78 -31.27
N ILE A 65 -20.87 17.94 -31.06
CA ILE A 65 -19.48 18.36 -31.02
C ILE A 65 -19.04 18.77 -32.44
N ASP A 66 -18.36 19.90 -32.54
CA ASP A 66 -17.83 20.40 -33.82
C ASP A 66 -16.90 19.35 -34.48
N PRO A 67 -17.16 18.95 -35.74
CA PRO A 67 -16.34 18.00 -36.48
C PRO A 67 -14.85 18.37 -36.55
N GLN A 68 -14.48 19.65 -36.45
CA GLN A 68 -13.08 20.08 -36.47
C GLN A 68 -12.25 19.47 -35.32
N PHE A 69 -12.88 19.09 -34.21
CA PHE A 69 -12.22 18.46 -33.05
C PHE A 69 -12.05 16.95 -33.20
N HIS A 70 -12.69 16.33 -34.19
CA HIS A 70 -12.83 14.88 -34.30
C HIS A 70 -11.48 14.16 -34.33
N THR A 71 -10.52 14.63 -35.13
CA THR A 71 -9.20 13.99 -35.27
C THR A 71 -8.45 13.92 -33.95
N MET A 72 -8.39 15.03 -33.20
CA MET A 72 -7.69 15.08 -31.91
C MET A 72 -8.40 14.22 -30.85
N LEU A 73 -9.73 14.15 -30.89
CA LEU A 73 -10.51 13.28 -30.01
C LEU A 73 -10.28 11.79 -30.31
N MET A 74 -10.16 11.40 -31.58
CA MET A 74 -9.80 10.02 -31.96
C MET A 74 -8.40 9.63 -31.51
N ILE A 75 -7.42 10.54 -31.64
CA ILE A 75 -6.06 10.32 -31.11
C ILE A 75 -6.12 10.16 -29.59
N ALA A 76 -6.85 11.04 -28.90
CA ALA A 76 -7.01 10.96 -27.44
C ALA A 76 -7.64 9.62 -27.00
N ALA A 77 -8.67 9.16 -27.71
CA ALA A 77 -9.28 7.85 -27.48
C ALA A 77 -8.30 6.68 -27.68
N SER A 78 -7.42 6.79 -28.68
CA SER A 78 -6.38 5.79 -28.93
C SER A 78 -5.38 5.71 -27.78
N GLY A 79 -5.01 6.85 -27.19
CA GLY A 79 -4.23 6.90 -25.96
C GLY A 79 -4.93 6.24 -24.76
N ALA A 80 -6.26 6.39 -24.64
CA ALA A 80 -7.02 5.73 -23.59
C ALA A 80 -6.99 4.19 -23.71
N VAL A 81 -6.99 3.65 -24.94
CA VAL A 81 -6.82 2.21 -25.18
C VAL A 81 -5.44 1.72 -24.72
N LEU A 82 -4.38 2.50 -24.97
CA LEU A 82 -3.04 2.18 -24.46
C LEU A 82 -3.00 2.16 -22.93
N ILE A 83 -3.68 3.09 -22.26
CA ILE A 83 -3.78 3.09 -20.80
C ILE A 83 -4.54 1.83 -20.31
N ALA A 84 -5.61 1.42 -20.99
CA ALA A 84 -6.33 0.19 -20.66
C ALA A 84 -5.42 -1.05 -20.77
N LEU A 85 -4.55 -1.11 -21.78
CA LEU A 85 -3.52 -2.16 -21.88
C LEU A 85 -2.49 -2.08 -20.74
N GLY A 86 -2.14 -0.89 -20.29
CA GLY A 86 -1.29 -0.68 -19.11
C GLY A 86 -1.94 -1.21 -17.82
N ILE A 87 -3.23 -0.97 -17.62
CA ILE A 87 -4.01 -1.53 -16.50
C ILE A 87 -4.06 -3.07 -16.61
N LEU A 88 -4.31 -3.61 -17.80
CA LEU A 88 -4.31 -5.05 -18.02
C LEU A 88 -2.93 -5.67 -17.68
N CYS A 89 -1.84 -5.03 -18.09
CA CYS A 89 -0.49 -5.47 -17.72
C CYS A 89 -0.26 -5.47 -16.20
N LEU A 90 -0.81 -4.50 -15.46
CA LEU A 90 -0.73 -4.45 -14.00
C LEU A 90 -1.46 -5.64 -13.36
N VAL A 91 -2.67 -5.96 -13.84
CA VAL A 91 -3.43 -7.13 -13.36
C VAL A 91 -2.67 -8.43 -13.63
N ILE A 92 -2.11 -8.56 -14.84
CA ILE A 92 -1.29 -9.73 -15.20
C ILE A 92 -0.04 -9.79 -14.32
N GLN A 93 0.63 -8.66 -14.06
CA GLN A 93 1.79 -8.57 -13.17
C GLN A 93 1.46 -9.11 -11.78
N MET A 94 0.36 -8.66 -11.17
CA MET A 94 -0.07 -9.15 -9.86
C MET A 94 -0.37 -10.65 -9.89
N TYR A 95 -1.12 -11.12 -10.89
CA TYR A 95 -1.47 -12.53 -11.03
C TYR A 95 -0.24 -13.45 -11.12
N VAL A 96 0.70 -13.15 -12.03
CA VAL A 96 1.90 -13.99 -12.19
C VAL A 96 2.82 -13.92 -10.97
N SER A 97 2.88 -12.77 -10.30
CA SER A 97 3.70 -12.61 -9.08
C SER A 97 3.15 -13.41 -7.91
N ILE A 98 1.82 -13.46 -7.75
CA ILE A 98 1.16 -14.27 -6.72
C ILE A 98 1.29 -15.76 -7.03
N ARG A 99 1.13 -16.15 -8.30
CA ARG A 99 1.28 -17.54 -8.75
C ARG A 99 2.69 -18.06 -8.47
N ASP A 100 3.72 -17.26 -8.77
CA ASP A 100 5.13 -17.65 -8.68
C ASP A 100 5.78 -17.15 -7.37
N ARG A 101 4.98 -16.85 -6.35
CA ARG A 101 5.43 -16.21 -5.09
C ARG A 101 6.55 -16.96 -4.37
N ASP A 102 6.56 -18.30 -4.46
CA ASP A 102 7.51 -19.14 -3.74
C ASP A 102 8.92 -19.08 -4.33
N GLN A 103 9.06 -18.63 -5.59
CA GLN A 103 10.34 -18.48 -6.27
C GLN A 103 10.98 -17.10 -6.05
N ASN A 104 10.16 -16.08 -5.76
CA ASN A 104 10.58 -14.68 -5.72
C ASN A 104 10.56 -14.09 -4.30
N ARG A 105 10.75 -14.94 -3.28
CA ARG A 105 10.69 -14.53 -1.88
C ARG A 105 11.83 -13.60 -1.49
N ASP A 106 11.52 -12.64 -0.64
CA ASP A 106 12.49 -11.85 0.09
C ASP A 106 12.79 -12.56 1.42
N LEU A 107 14.00 -13.09 1.56
CA LEU A 107 14.43 -13.85 2.75
C LEU A 107 15.15 -12.98 3.77
N THR A 108 15.60 -11.77 3.38
CA THR A 108 16.45 -10.93 4.23
C THR A 108 15.68 -9.82 4.92
N GLY A 109 14.54 -9.40 4.34
CA GLY A 109 13.85 -8.18 4.77
C GLY A 109 14.31 -6.92 4.04
N ASP A 110 15.42 -6.99 3.31
CA ASP A 110 16.00 -5.91 2.50
C ASP A 110 16.23 -6.37 1.03
N PRO A 111 15.18 -6.34 0.19
CA PRO A 111 15.26 -6.78 -1.19
C PRO A 111 15.96 -5.80 -2.12
N TRP A 112 16.16 -4.55 -1.70
CA TRP A 112 16.57 -3.43 -2.55
C TRP A 112 17.88 -2.77 -2.11
N GLY A 113 18.44 -3.15 -0.95
CA GLY A 113 19.48 -2.35 -0.32
C GLY A 113 18.90 -1.03 0.21
N GLY A 114 17.77 -1.08 0.92
CA GLY A 114 17.10 0.06 1.51
C GLY A 114 17.95 0.78 2.55
N ARG A 115 17.61 2.03 2.85
CA ARG A 115 18.38 2.91 3.74
C ARG A 115 17.71 3.16 5.09
N THR A 116 16.39 2.99 5.13
CA THR A 116 15.49 3.32 6.22
C THR A 116 15.07 2.08 7.01
N LEU A 117 14.51 2.29 8.21
CA LEU A 117 14.28 1.24 9.21
C LEU A 117 13.26 0.16 8.77
N GLU A 118 12.35 0.45 7.85
CA GLU A 118 11.40 -0.56 7.38
C GLU A 118 12.12 -1.78 6.77
N TRP A 119 13.32 -1.58 6.22
CA TRP A 119 14.14 -2.64 5.61
C TRP A 119 14.99 -3.41 6.63
N ALA A 120 15.01 -2.98 7.90
CA ALA A 120 15.66 -3.72 8.98
C ALA A 120 14.79 -4.84 9.55
N THR A 121 13.48 -4.80 9.29
CA THR A 121 12.51 -5.82 9.73
C THR A 121 12.39 -6.96 8.72
N SER A 122 11.81 -8.09 9.14
CA SER A 122 11.51 -9.19 8.22
C SER A 122 10.52 -8.79 7.12
N SER A 123 10.39 -9.62 6.09
CA SER A 123 9.42 -9.46 5.01
C SER A 123 8.55 -10.72 4.90
N PRO A 124 7.28 -10.71 5.37
CA PRO A 124 6.56 -9.62 6.03
C PRO A 124 7.07 -9.32 7.46
N PRO A 125 6.84 -8.12 8.00
CA PRO A 125 7.21 -7.79 9.37
C PRO A 125 6.31 -8.55 10.38
N PRO A 126 6.80 -8.81 11.61
CA PRO A 126 5.96 -9.33 12.67
C PRO A 126 4.90 -8.28 13.06
N PHE A 127 3.84 -8.72 13.73
CA PHE A 127 2.69 -7.85 14.09
C PHE A 127 3.06 -6.71 15.06
N TYR A 128 4.22 -6.79 15.73
CA TYR A 128 4.78 -5.75 16.60
C TYR A 128 5.84 -4.86 15.91
N ASN A 129 6.13 -5.08 14.61
CA ASN A 129 7.20 -4.45 13.82
C ASN A 129 8.63 -4.71 14.31
N PHE A 130 8.99 -4.21 15.50
CA PHE A 130 10.31 -4.37 16.11
C PHE A 130 10.18 -4.95 17.51
N ALA A 131 10.93 -6.01 17.81
CA ALA A 131 10.93 -6.60 19.15
C ALA A 131 11.59 -5.68 20.20
N VAL A 132 12.63 -4.93 19.78
CA VAL A 132 13.28 -3.89 20.58
C VAL A 132 13.30 -2.61 19.76
N VAL A 133 12.86 -1.51 20.34
CA VAL A 133 12.76 -0.22 19.64
C VAL A 133 14.17 0.24 19.23
N PRO A 134 14.42 0.49 17.93
CA PRO A 134 15.75 0.90 17.47
C PRO A 134 16.09 2.31 17.96
N HIS A 135 17.33 2.48 18.44
CA HIS A 135 17.85 3.80 18.80
C HIS A 135 18.53 4.44 17.59
N VAL A 136 18.04 5.61 17.16
CA VAL A 136 18.47 6.28 15.93
C VAL A 136 19.49 7.38 16.23
N HIS A 137 20.63 7.34 15.54
CA HIS A 137 21.70 8.33 15.67
C HIS A 137 21.82 9.24 14.45
N GLU A 138 21.51 8.75 13.26
CA GLU A 138 21.64 9.45 11.99
C GLU A 138 20.35 9.40 11.15
N ARG A 139 20.33 10.18 10.05
CA ARG A 139 19.18 10.27 9.14
C ARG A 139 18.83 8.94 8.47
N ASP A 140 19.81 8.25 7.90
CA ASP A 140 19.64 6.96 7.21
C ASP A 140 20.05 5.82 8.16
N ALA A 141 19.24 5.62 9.22
CA ALA A 141 19.60 4.76 10.35
C ALA A 141 20.03 3.34 9.95
N PHE A 142 19.28 2.67 9.07
CA PHE A 142 19.58 1.29 8.69
C PHE A 142 20.81 1.21 7.77
N TRP A 143 21.05 2.24 6.94
CA TRP A 143 22.24 2.30 6.10
C TRP A 143 23.51 2.37 6.96
N GLU A 144 23.52 3.25 7.96
CA GLU A 144 24.64 3.39 8.88
C GLU A 144 24.88 2.12 9.70
N MET A 145 23.81 1.49 10.20
CA MET A 145 23.90 0.20 10.91
C MET A 145 24.57 -0.87 10.04
N LYS A 146 24.30 -0.89 8.73
CA LYS A 146 24.93 -1.83 7.78
C LYS A 146 26.42 -1.52 7.60
N GLU A 147 26.79 -0.24 7.49
CA GLU A 147 28.19 0.17 7.34
C GLU A 147 29.04 -0.12 8.58
N LYS A 148 28.46 0.01 9.78
CA LYS A 148 29.10 -0.34 11.06
C LYS A 148 29.16 -1.84 11.33
N GLY A 149 28.42 -2.66 10.56
CA GLY A 149 28.32 -4.10 10.79
C GLY A 149 27.38 -4.51 11.92
N GLU A 150 26.56 -3.58 12.41
CA GLU A 150 25.69 -3.76 13.59
C GLU A 150 24.21 -4.02 13.22
N ALA A 151 23.88 -4.03 11.93
CA ALA A 151 22.49 -4.08 11.43
C ALA A 151 21.66 -5.30 11.87
N TYR A 152 22.29 -6.45 12.12
CA TYR A 152 21.60 -7.69 12.44
C TYR A 152 22.03 -8.25 13.80
N LYS A 153 22.26 -7.36 14.78
CA LYS A 153 22.66 -7.76 16.13
C LYS A 153 21.45 -8.26 16.92
N LYS A 154 21.50 -9.50 17.40
CA LYS A 154 20.50 -10.05 18.33
C LYS A 154 20.56 -9.28 19.67
N PRO A 155 19.44 -8.78 20.21
CA PRO A 155 19.37 -8.26 21.57
C PRO A 155 19.71 -9.33 22.62
N ASP A 156 20.25 -8.90 23.76
CA ASP A 156 20.63 -9.81 24.86
C ASP A 156 19.41 -10.42 25.59
N HIS A 157 18.32 -9.64 25.69
CA HIS A 157 17.06 -10.07 26.27
C HIS A 157 15.89 -9.42 25.52
N TYR A 158 14.75 -10.08 25.56
CA TYR A 158 13.48 -9.55 25.06
C TYR A 158 12.54 -9.28 26.24
N GLU A 159 11.69 -8.27 26.07
CA GLU A 159 10.67 -7.89 27.03
C GLU A 159 9.28 -8.21 26.48
N GLU A 160 8.29 -8.31 27.36
CA GLU A 160 6.90 -8.45 26.93
C GLU A 160 6.42 -7.18 26.24
N ILE A 161 5.73 -7.34 25.10
CA ILE A 161 5.25 -6.22 24.30
C ILE A 161 3.75 -6.05 24.52
N HIS A 162 3.36 -4.84 24.93
CA HIS A 162 1.96 -4.44 25.02
C HIS A 162 1.37 -4.18 23.62
N MET A 163 0.26 -4.82 23.28
CA MET A 163 -0.40 -4.73 21.98
C MET A 163 -1.91 -4.51 22.10
N PRO A 164 -2.53 -3.71 21.21
CA PRO A 164 -3.97 -3.55 21.17
C PRO A 164 -4.67 -4.78 20.56
N LYS A 165 -5.88 -5.08 21.04
CA LYS A 165 -6.76 -6.12 20.49
C LYS A 165 -7.52 -5.62 19.27
N ASN A 166 -7.88 -6.54 18.38
CA ASN A 166 -8.78 -6.24 17.26
C ASN A 166 -10.19 -5.93 17.75
N SER A 167 -10.84 -4.93 17.15
CA SER A 167 -12.23 -4.57 17.49
C SER A 167 -13.13 -4.51 16.26
N GLY A 168 -14.28 -5.16 16.34
CA GLY A 168 -15.36 -5.04 15.35
C GLY A 168 -16.18 -3.76 15.49
N ALA A 169 -15.99 -2.95 16.53
CA ALA A 169 -16.82 -1.75 16.75
C ALA A 169 -16.77 -0.78 15.56
N GLY A 170 -15.61 -0.65 14.91
CA GLY A 170 -15.43 0.20 13.74
C GLY A 170 -16.34 -0.19 12.56
N ILE A 171 -16.46 -1.48 12.23
CA ILE A 171 -17.31 -1.93 11.11
C ILE A 171 -18.79 -1.73 11.40
N VAL A 172 -19.19 -1.88 12.68
CA VAL A 172 -20.56 -1.66 13.12
C VAL A 172 -20.93 -0.18 13.02
N ILE A 173 -20.07 0.71 13.52
CA ILE A 173 -20.24 2.17 13.38
C ILE A 173 -20.32 2.57 11.90
N ALA A 174 -19.44 2.02 11.05
CA ALA A 174 -19.47 2.27 9.61
C ALA A 174 -20.77 1.79 8.95
N ALA A 175 -21.32 0.64 9.37
CA ALA A 175 -22.60 0.15 8.87
C ALA A 175 -23.76 1.08 9.25
N PHE A 176 -23.83 1.54 10.52
CA PHE A 176 -24.82 2.52 10.95
C PHE A 176 -24.67 3.87 10.23
N SER A 177 -23.44 4.33 10.00
CA SER A 177 -23.15 5.52 9.21
C SER A 177 -23.64 5.39 7.76
N THR A 178 -23.44 4.21 7.16
CA THR A 178 -23.92 3.92 5.80
C THR A 178 -25.45 3.94 5.73
N ILE A 179 -26.12 3.31 6.70
CA ILE A 179 -27.59 3.33 6.81
C ILE A 179 -28.11 4.76 6.99
N PHE A 180 -27.47 5.54 7.88
CA PHE A 180 -27.79 6.95 8.10
C PHE A 180 -27.66 7.76 6.82
N GLY A 181 -26.53 7.66 6.12
CA GLY A 181 -26.28 8.37 4.87
C GLY A 181 -27.30 8.02 3.79
N PHE A 182 -27.59 6.73 3.60
CA PHE A 182 -28.62 6.26 2.69
C PHE A 182 -30.00 6.85 3.05
N ALA A 183 -30.40 6.78 4.32
CA ALA A 183 -31.68 7.27 4.78
C ALA A 183 -31.83 8.79 4.59
N MET A 184 -30.77 9.57 4.83
CA MET A 184 -30.75 11.01 4.62
C MET A 184 -30.90 11.39 3.15
N ILE A 185 -30.30 10.64 2.22
CA ILE A 185 -30.44 10.85 0.77
C ILE A 185 -31.88 10.60 0.31
N TRP A 186 -32.52 9.56 0.84
CA TRP A 186 -33.87 9.13 0.43
C TRP A 186 -35.00 9.69 1.30
N HIS A 187 -34.72 10.67 2.16
CA HIS A 187 -35.69 11.28 3.08
C HIS A 187 -36.43 10.27 4.01
N ILE A 188 -35.78 9.17 4.37
CA ILE A 188 -36.33 8.15 5.28
C ILE A 188 -35.99 8.53 6.73
N TRP A 189 -36.71 9.49 7.30
CA TRP A 189 -36.34 10.13 8.57
C TRP A 189 -36.22 9.20 9.77
N TRP A 190 -37.12 8.22 9.91
CA TRP A 190 -37.05 7.27 11.03
C TRP A 190 -35.79 6.41 10.96
N LEU A 191 -35.38 6.01 9.75
CA LEU A 191 -34.17 5.20 9.54
C LEU A 191 -32.91 6.04 9.75
N ALA A 192 -32.95 7.33 9.39
CA ALA A 192 -31.86 8.25 9.69
C ALA A 192 -31.67 8.42 11.20
N ILE A 193 -32.76 8.56 11.96
CA ILE A 193 -32.70 8.61 13.43
C ILE A 193 -32.12 7.32 13.99
N VAL A 194 -32.55 6.15 13.50
CA VAL A 194 -32.01 4.85 13.93
C VAL A 194 -30.53 4.70 13.60
N GLY A 195 -30.11 5.08 12.38
CA GLY A 195 -28.70 5.03 11.97
C GLY A 195 -27.81 5.95 12.80
N PHE A 196 -28.26 7.18 13.05
CA PHE A 196 -27.52 8.12 13.90
C PHE A 196 -27.47 7.66 15.35
N ALA A 197 -28.60 7.24 15.92
CA ALA A 197 -28.66 6.71 17.28
C ALA A 197 -27.77 5.46 17.43
N GLY A 198 -27.82 4.53 16.47
CA GLY A 198 -26.99 3.31 16.48
C GLY A 198 -25.49 3.62 16.45
N MET A 199 -25.08 4.65 15.70
CA MET A 199 -23.69 5.13 15.69
C MET A 199 -23.25 5.62 17.08
N ILE A 200 -24.04 6.51 17.69
CA ILE A 200 -23.72 7.09 19.00
C ILE A 200 -23.77 6.03 20.11
N ILE A 201 -24.78 5.16 20.10
CA ILE A 201 -24.92 4.07 21.07
C ILE A 201 -23.73 3.12 20.97
N THR A 202 -23.32 2.71 19.76
CA THR A 202 -22.17 1.81 19.59
C THR A 202 -20.88 2.45 20.10
N TRP A 203 -20.68 3.74 19.85
CA TRP A 203 -19.52 4.47 20.35
C TRP A 203 -19.50 4.55 21.88
N ILE A 204 -20.64 4.91 22.49
CA ILE A 204 -20.80 4.94 23.95
C ILE A 204 -20.53 3.56 24.53
N VAL A 205 -21.17 2.49 24.02
CA VAL A 205 -20.97 1.14 24.56
C VAL A 205 -19.50 0.72 24.47
N LYS A 206 -18.81 1.03 23.36
CA LYS A 206 -17.39 0.68 23.22
C LYS A 206 -16.48 1.46 24.16
N SER A 207 -16.85 2.66 24.62
CA SER A 207 -16.03 3.43 25.56
C SER A 207 -16.02 2.86 26.98
N PHE A 208 -16.94 1.95 27.32
CA PHE A 208 -16.95 1.25 28.62
C PHE A 208 -16.16 -0.06 28.62
N ASP A 209 -15.67 -0.50 27.47
CA ASP A 209 -14.93 -1.74 27.34
C ASP A 209 -13.45 -1.52 27.69
N GLU A 210 -13.02 -2.06 28.84
CA GLU A 210 -11.66 -1.95 29.36
C GLU A 210 -10.73 -3.05 28.80
N ASP A 211 -11.26 -4.12 28.20
CA ASP A 211 -10.46 -5.23 27.67
C ASP A 211 -9.94 -4.95 26.24
N VAL A 212 -9.10 -3.93 26.12
CA VAL A 212 -8.65 -3.38 24.83
C VAL A 212 -7.25 -3.84 24.41
N ASP A 213 -6.48 -4.43 25.31
CA ASP A 213 -5.08 -4.73 25.14
C ASP A 213 -4.69 -6.12 25.66
N TYR A 214 -3.49 -6.56 25.29
CA TYR A 214 -2.89 -7.80 25.77
C TYR A 214 -1.36 -7.67 25.72
N TYR A 215 -0.68 -8.58 26.43
CA TYR A 215 0.77 -8.69 26.40
C TYR A 215 1.20 -9.89 25.56
N VAL A 216 2.18 -9.67 24.70
CA VAL A 216 2.83 -10.70 23.89
C VAL A 216 3.95 -11.31 24.74
N PRO A 217 3.93 -12.62 25.00
CA PRO A 217 4.93 -13.26 25.85
C PRO A 217 6.30 -13.33 25.15
N VAL A 218 7.37 -13.21 25.94
CA VAL A 218 8.77 -13.28 25.47
C VAL A 218 9.05 -14.55 24.63
N ALA A 219 8.48 -15.69 25.01
CA ALA A 219 8.66 -16.95 24.29
C ALA A 219 8.16 -16.90 22.83
N GLU A 220 7.10 -16.13 22.54
CA GLU A 220 6.59 -15.96 21.18
C GLU A 220 7.50 -15.03 20.37
N ILE A 221 7.96 -13.93 20.99
CA ILE A 221 8.89 -12.98 20.39
C ILE A 221 10.20 -13.67 20.02
N GLU A 222 10.81 -14.40 20.96
CA GLU A 222 12.04 -15.16 20.72
C GLU A 222 11.90 -16.16 19.56
N LYS A 223 10.76 -16.84 19.46
CA LYS A 223 10.51 -17.79 18.37
C LYS A 223 10.50 -17.09 17.01
N LEU A 224 9.81 -15.96 16.88
CA LEU A 224 9.71 -15.22 15.62
C LEU A 224 11.04 -14.57 15.23
N GLU A 225 11.72 -13.95 16.18
CA GLU A 225 13.03 -13.33 15.93
C GLU A 225 14.08 -14.39 15.57
N ASN A 226 14.12 -15.53 16.28
CA ASN A 226 15.06 -16.61 15.94
C ASN A 226 14.81 -17.15 14.53
N GLN A 227 13.55 -17.31 14.11
CA GLN A 227 13.22 -17.71 12.75
C GLN A 227 13.75 -16.68 11.73
N HIS A 228 13.59 -15.38 11.99
CA HIS A 228 14.10 -14.34 11.10
C HIS A 228 15.63 -14.36 11.00
N PHE A 229 16.34 -14.43 12.13
CA PHE A 229 17.79 -14.50 12.14
C PHE A 229 18.35 -15.77 11.47
N ASP A 230 17.63 -16.89 11.55
CA ASP A 230 17.98 -18.11 10.83
C ASP A 230 17.89 -17.90 9.31
N GLU A 231 16.85 -17.21 8.82
CA GLU A 231 16.71 -16.87 7.40
C GLU A 231 17.78 -15.87 6.93
N ILE A 232 18.10 -14.85 7.73
CA ILE A 232 19.21 -13.92 7.46
C ILE A 232 20.54 -14.68 7.35
N THR A 233 20.79 -15.60 8.27
CA THR A 233 22.02 -16.40 8.30
C THR A 233 22.12 -17.29 7.06
N LYS A 234 21.01 -17.94 6.64
CA LYS A 234 20.94 -18.72 5.40
C LYS A 234 21.15 -17.86 4.15
N ALA A 235 20.69 -16.61 4.16
CA ALA A 235 20.90 -15.67 3.07
C ALA A 235 22.34 -15.15 2.97
N GLY A 236 23.22 -15.48 3.92
CA GLY A 236 24.64 -15.14 3.88
C GLY A 236 24.98 -13.73 4.38
N LEU A 237 24.02 -13.03 5.00
CA LEU A 237 24.26 -11.79 5.73
C LEU A 237 24.84 -12.15 7.10
N LYS A 238 26.14 -11.90 7.29
CA LYS A 238 26.82 -12.19 8.56
C LYS A 238 26.48 -11.13 9.61
N ASN A 239 26.27 -11.58 10.84
CA ASN A 239 26.41 -10.74 12.02
C ASN A 239 27.86 -10.24 12.07
N GLY A 240 28.06 -8.93 12.14
CA GLY A 240 29.40 -8.39 12.37
C GLY A 240 30.01 -8.99 13.64
N ASN A 241 31.29 -9.36 13.55
CA ASN A 241 32.12 -9.62 14.72
C ASN A 241 32.39 -8.33 15.47
#